data_AF-A0A9E4LG71-F1
#
_entry.id   AF-A0A9E4LG71-F1
#
_cell.length_a   1.000
_cell.length_b   1.000
_cell.length_c   1.000
_cell.angle_alpha   90.00
_cell.angle_beta   90.00
_cell.angle_gamma   90.00
#
_symmetry.space_group_name_H-M   'P 1'
#
loop_
_entity.id
_entity.type
_entity.pdbx_description
1 polymer ?
#
loop_
_entity_poly.entity_id
_entity_poly.type
_entity_poly.pdbx_seq_one_letter_code
_entity_poly.pdbx_strand_id
1 'polypeptide(L)'
;MRLYTDPATLDPHLSDDLTSKLIVQEVFGGLVTLSLDYQPVLDLAAGCRINEDGTVYTFILRDNARFQDGKPVTAHDVKWSIERAADPTTRSPTA
;
A
#
# COMPACT_ATOMS: atom_id res chain seq x y z
N MET A 1 -0.44 -19.79 -2.98
CA MET A 1 0.05 -19.62 -1.60
C MET A 1 -0.61 -20.65 -0.69
N ARG A 2 0.15 -21.36 0.17
CA ARG A 2 -0.41 -22.29 1.17
C ARG A 2 -0.27 -21.65 2.55
N LEU A 3 -1.40 -21.44 3.23
CA LEU A 3 -1.43 -20.91 4.60
C LEU A 3 -1.30 -22.06 5.60
N TYR A 4 -0.56 -21.82 6.68
CA TYR A 4 -0.33 -22.80 7.75
C TYR A 4 -1.05 -22.46 9.04
N THR A 5 -1.53 -21.21 9.17
CA THR A 5 -2.35 -20.70 10.27
C THR A 5 -3.39 -19.74 9.70
N ASP A 6 -4.41 -19.41 10.49
CA ASP A 6 -5.33 -18.34 10.16
C ASP A 6 -4.66 -16.96 10.36
N PRO A 7 -5.02 -15.94 9.55
CA PRO A 7 -4.56 -14.57 9.78
C PRO A 7 -5.24 -13.98 11.01
N ALA A 8 -4.51 -13.18 11.78
CA ALA A 8 -5.08 -12.44 12.90
C ALA A 8 -5.98 -11.29 12.43
N THR A 9 -5.65 -10.68 11.28
CA THR A 9 -6.42 -9.58 10.68
C THR A 9 -6.17 -9.50 9.17
N LEU A 10 -7.07 -8.84 8.44
CA LEU A 10 -6.86 -8.46 7.04
C LEU A 10 -6.81 -6.93 6.86
N ASP A 11 -6.73 -6.17 7.95
CA ASP A 11 -6.53 -4.74 7.91
C ASP A 11 -5.04 -4.43 7.70
N PRO A 12 -4.64 -3.82 6.56
CA PRO A 12 -3.24 -3.54 6.26
C PRO A 12 -2.57 -2.62 7.29
N HIS A 13 -3.34 -1.83 8.04
CA HIS A 13 -2.80 -0.91 9.05
C HIS A 13 -2.69 -1.53 10.45
N LEU A 14 -3.15 -2.78 10.64
CA LEU A 14 -3.10 -3.49 11.94
C LEU A 14 -2.31 -4.81 11.87
N SER A 15 -1.91 -5.25 10.68
CA SER A 15 -1.24 -6.52 10.46
C SER A 15 0.24 -6.48 10.87
N ASP A 16 0.63 -7.18 11.94
CA ASP A 16 2.04 -7.32 12.37
C ASP A 16 2.63 -8.72 12.16
N ASP A 17 1.80 -9.76 12.05
CA ASP A 17 2.22 -11.15 11.82
C ASP A 17 2.43 -11.49 10.33
N LEU A 18 3.18 -12.57 10.07
CA LEU A 18 3.55 -13.00 8.72
C LEU A 18 2.35 -13.49 7.90
N THR A 19 1.43 -14.24 8.51
CA THR A 19 0.29 -14.85 7.81
C THR A 19 -0.66 -13.77 7.30
N SER A 20 -1.00 -12.79 8.15
CA SER A 20 -1.81 -11.64 7.77
C SER A 20 -1.14 -10.81 6.67
N LYS A 21 0.16 -10.51 6.82
CA LYS A 21 0.92 -9.73 5.82
C LYS A 21 0.93 -10.38 4.44
N LEU A 22 1.15 -11.70 4.39
CA LEU A 22 1.15 -12.45 3.13
C LEU A 22 -0.19 -12.33 2.39
N ILE A 23 -1.32 -12.36 3.10
CA ILE A 23 -2.64 -12.20 2.46
C ILE A 23 -2.88 -10.75 2.07
N VAL A 24 -2.55 -9.80 2.96
CA VAL A 24 -2.70 -8.36 2.70
C VAL A 24 -1.93 -7.95 1.44
N GLN A 25 -0.71 -8.44 1.24
CA GLN A 25 0.11 -8.13 0.05
C GLN A 25 -0.49 -8.66 -1.26
N GLU A 26 -1.31 -9.71 -1.22
CA GLU A 26 -1.99 -10.25 -2.39
C GLU A 26 -3.29 -9.51 -2.73
N VAL A 27 -3.87 -8.80 -1.75
CA VAL A 27 -5.16 -8.10 -1.88
C VAL A 27 -4.98 -6.60 -2.10
N PHE A 28 -3.96 -6.00 -1.50
CA PHE A 28 -3.72 -4.55 -1.52
C PHE A 28 -2.44 -4.21 -2.27
N GLY A 29 -2.50 -3.15 -3.08
CA GLY A 29 -1.35 -2.57 -3.77
C GLY A 29 -0.98 -1.20 -3.21
N GLY A 30 0.30 -0.84 -3.30
CA GLY A 30 0.84 0.46 -2.93
C GLY A 30 1.18 1.32 -4.14
N LEU A 31 1.67 2.54 -3.92
CA LEU A 31 2.23 3.39 -5.00
C LEU A 31 3.41 2.71 -5.71
N VAL A 32 4.20 1.96 -4.94
CA VAL A 32 5.35 1.17 -5.38
C VAL A 32 5.26 -0.23 -4.77
N THR A 33 5.94 -1.19 -5.41
CA THR A 33 6.10 -2.56 -4.93
C THR A 33 7.54 -3.04 -5.15
N LEU A 34 7.87 -4.24 -4.72
CA LEU A 34 9.16 -4.86 -4.97
C LEU A 34 9.10 -5.78 -6.18
N SER A 35 10.09 -5.70 -7.07
CA SER A 35 10.30 -6.67 -8.14
C SER A 35 10.82 -8.00 -7.57
N LEU A 36 10.93 -9.01 -8.43
CA LEU A 36 11.52 -10.31 -8.08
C LEU A 36 12.98 -10.20 -7.61
N ASP A 37 13.68 -9.14 -8.02
CA ASP A 37 15.06 -8.84 -7.60
C ASP A 37 15.11 -7.90 -6.38
N TYR A 38 13.99 -7.75 -5.66
CA TYR A 38 13.83 -6.88 -4.50
C TYR A 38 14.15 -5.41 -4.77
N GLN A 39 13.96 -4.95 -6.01
CA GLN A 39 14.09 -3.54 -6.36
C GLN A 39 12.74 -2.83 -6.29
N PRO A 40 12.66 -1.60 -5.77
CA PRO A 40 11.43 -0.82 -5.80
C PRO A 40 11.04 -0.50 -7.24
N VAL A 41 9.81 -0.83 -7.60
CA VAL A 41 9.22 -0.56 -8.92
C VAL A 41 7.83 0.06 -8.74
N LEU A 42 7.37 0.79 -9.74
CA LEU A 42 6.06 1.44 -9.71
C LEU A 42 4.93 0.39 -9.75
N ASP A 43 3.94 0.55 -8.87
CA ASP A 43 2.70 -0.23 -8.91
C ASP A 43 1.50 0.68 -9.14
N LEU A 44 0.69 1.06 -8.14
CA LEU A 44 -0.46 1.95 -8.37
C LEU A 44 -0.07 3.26 -9.10
N ALA A 45 1.16 3.72 -8.92
CA ALA A 45 1.71 4.84 -9.66
C ALA A 45 2.11 4.47 -11.10
N ALA A 46 1.84 5.36 -12.05
CA ALA A 46 2.40 5.36 -13.39
C ALA A 46 3.76 6.08 -13.46
N GLY A 47 4.07 6.92 -12.47
CA GLY A 47 5.33 7.67 -12.42
C GLY A 47 5.57 8.33 -11.07
N CYS A 48 6.82 8.70 -10.81
CA CYS A 48 7.23 9.46 -9.64
C CYS A 48 8.24 10.54 -10.04
N ARG A 49 8.02 11.77 -9.60
CA ARG A 49 8.95 12.90 -9.73
C ARG A 49 9.47 13.27 -8.35
N ILE A 50 10.76 13.53 -8.25
CA ILE A 50 11.43 13.90 -7.01
C ILE A 50 12.00 15.31 -7.20
N ASN A 51 11.85 16.19 -6.21
CA ASN A 51 12.50 17.50 -6.23
C ASN A 51 14.02 17.37 -6.07
N GLU A 52 14.75 18.45 -6.32
CA GLU A 52 16.23 18.48 -6.26
C GLU A 52 16.79 18.01 -4.91
N ASP A 53 16.13 18.39 -3.82
CA ASP A 53 16.55 18.06 -2.45
C ASP A 53 16.14 16.66 -1.99
N GLY A 54 15.37 15.91 -2.78
CA GLY A 54 14.93 14.55 -2.41
C GLY A 54 13.88 14.49 -1.29
N THR A 55 13.18 15.58 -1.01
CA THR A 55 12.22 15.72 0.11
C THR A 55 10.75 15.70 -0.32
N VAL A 56 10.47 15.92 -1.61
CA VAL A 56 9.12 15.94 -2.17
C VAL A 56 9.02 14.93 -3.29
N TYR A 57 8.14 13.95 -3.09
CA TYR A 57 7.81 12.91 -4.06
C TYR A 57 6.42 13.16 -4.62
N THR A 58 6.31 13.34 -5.92
CA THR A 58 5.03 13.52 -6.62
C THR A 58 4.75 12.28 -7.45
N PHE A 59 3.77 11.48 -6.99
CA PHE A 59 3.31 10.29 -7.69
C PHE A 59 2.15 10.62 -8.63
N ILE A 60 2.18 10.03 -9.82
CA ILE A 60 1.12 10.09 -10.81
C ILE A 60 0.44 8.72 -10.79
N LEU A 61 -0.87 8.65 -10.54
CA LEU A 61 -1.59 7.39 -10.49
C LEU A 61 -1.89 6.86 -11.90
N ARG A 62 -2.05 5.54 -12.05
CA ARG A 62 -2.53 4.94 -13.30
C ARG A 62 -3.99 5.35 -13.56
N ASP A 63 -4.28 5.85 -14.76
CA ASP A 63 -5.62 6.35 -15.14
C ASP A 63 -6.73 5.28 -15.09
N ASN A 64 -6.34 4.01 -15.24
CA ASN A 64 -7.25 2.87 -15.22
C ASN A 64 -7.32 2.17 -13.85
N ALA A 65 -6.69 2.72 -12.81
CA ALA A 65 -6.70 2.12 -11.48
C ALA A 65 -8.12 2.10 -10.90
N ARG A 66 -8.58 0.91 -10.50
CA ARG A 66 -9.90 0.69 -9.90
C ARG A 66 -9.81 -0.28 -8.73
N PHE A 67 -10.65 -0.07 -7.73
CA PHE A 67 -10.93 -1.08 -6.72
C PHE A 67 -11.76 -2.21 -7.34
N GLN A 68 -11.83 -3.34 -6.62
CA GLN A 68 -12.61 -4.51 -7.04
C GLN A 68 -14.12 -4.24 -7.21
N ASP A 69 -14.65 -3.18 -6.59
CA ASP A 69 -16.04 -2.74 -6.76
C ASP A 69 -16.25 -1.82 -7.99
N GLY A 70 -15.19 -1.57 -8.77
CA GLY A 70 -15.20 -0.76 -9.98
C GLY A 70 -14.95 0.74 -9.76
N LYS A 71 -14.93 1.22 -8.51
CA LYS A 71 -14.64 2.63 -8.22
C LYS A 71 -13.21 2.98 -8.64
N PRO A 72 -12.97 4.17 -9.23
CA PRO A 72 -11.63 4.61 -9.52
C PRO A 72 -10.82 4.82 -8.24
N VAL A 73 -9.53 4.48 -8.28
CA VAL A 73 -8.60 4.83 -7.20
C VAL A 73 -8.12 6.27 -7.42
N THR A 74 -8.13 7.08 -6.36
CA THR A 74 -7.75 8.49 -6.40
C THR A 74 -6.61 8.80 -5.43
N ALA A 75 -6.01 9.98 -5.59
CA ALA A 75 -5.00 10.46 -4.64
C ALA A 75 -5.57 10.64 -3.21
N HIS A 76 -6.89 10.83 -3.06
CA HIS A 76 -7.54 10.93 -1.75
C HIS A 76 -7.53 9.60 -1.00
N ASP A 77 -7.67 8.47 -1.71
CA ASP A 77 -7.65 7.13 -1.10
C ASP A 77 -6.25 6.79 -0.58
N VAL A 78 -5.23 7.16 -1.36
CA VAL A 78 -3.82 7.03 -0.95
C VAL A 78 -3.53 7.90 0.27
N LYS A 79 -3.94 9.18 0.23
CA LYS A 79 -3.80 10.10 1.34
C LYS A 79 -4.48 9.57 2.60
N TRP A 80 -5.75 9.15 2.50
CA TRP A 80 -6.51 8.61 3.62
C TRP A 80 -5.84 7.38 4.23
N SER A 81 -5.27 6.49 3.41
CA SER A 81 -4.59 5.30 3.90
C SER A 81 -3.36 5.65 4.75
N ILE A 82 -2.52 6.57 4.26
CA ILE A 82 -1.34 7.05 4.99
C ILE A 82 -1.76 7.76 6.28
N GLU A 83 -2.77 8.64 6.22
CA GLU A 83 -3.26 9.36 7.40
C GLU A 83 -3.85 8.40 8.44
N ARG A 84 -4.62 7.39 8.02
CA ARG A 84 -5.15 6.37 8.94
C ARG A 84 -4.04 5.55 9.58
N ALA A 85 -3.01 5.17 8.82
CA ALA A 85 -1.87 4.44 9.37
C ALA A 85 -1.19 5.23 10.50
N ALA A 86 -1.02 6.54 10.30
CA ALA A 86 -0.35 7.45 11.25
C ALA A 86 -1.25 7.93 12.39
N ASP A 87 -2.57 7.76 12.31
CA ASP A 87 -3.50 8.17 13.36
C ASP A 87 -3.29 7.32 14.63
N PRO A 88 -2.98 7.93 15.80
CA PRO A 88 -2.76 7.20 17.04
C PRO A 88 -3.96 6.34 17.48
N THR A 89 -5.18 6.73 17.09
CA THR A 89 -6.40 5.98 17.41
C THR A 89 -6.51 4.66 16.64
N THR A 90 -5.85 4.57 15.48
CA THR A 90 -5.73 3.31 14.72
C THR A 90 -4.95 2.28 15.51
N ARG A 91 -3.98 2.70 16.35
CA ARG A 91 -3.05 1.81 17.07
C ARG A 91 -2.30 0.87 16.12
N SER A 92 -1.84 1.41 14.99
CA SER A 92 -0.97 0.70 14.07
C SER A 92 0.30 0.23 14.80
N PRO A 93 0.71 -1.04 14.69
CA PRO A 93 1.91 -1.55 15.35
C PRO A 93 3.21 -1.13 14.66
N THR A 94 3.14 -0.53 13.46
CA THR A 94 4.31 -0.27 12.60
C THR A 94 4.40 1.16 12.07
N ALA A 95 3.48 2.05 12.44
CA ALA A 95 3.47 3.45 12.01
C ALA A 95 4.02 4.39 13.10
#